data_AF-X1CC42-F1
#
_entry.id   AF-X1CC42-F1
#
_cell.length_a   1.000
_cell.length_b   1.000
_cell.length_c   1.000
_cell.angle_alpha   90.00
_cell.angle_beta   90.00
_cell.angle_gamma   90.00
#
_symmetry.space_group_name_H-M   'P 1'
#
loop_
_entity.id
_entity.type
_entity.pdbx_description
1 polymer ?
#
loop_
_entity_poly.entity_id
_entity_poly.type
_entity_poly.pdbx_seq_one_letter_code
_entity_poly.pdbx_strand_id
1 'polypeptide(L)'
;MPDIIDSLYEEHKEPEDESEIIVIPDLVDTCPVLHDFMRFTKFMGKPTEPPRLGYHVSEGKLYVSLSDGQRRRSLRIVAPTFYDGLREIENHITQGALATLWYNWPSRNGSKRKNGKAS
;
A
#
# COMPACT_ATOMS: atom_id res chain seq x y z
N MET A 1 -2.84 -16.54 32.54
CA MET A 1 -3.40 -16.05 31.27
C MET A 1 -3.50 -14.55 31.43
N PRO A 2 -2.53 -13.77 30.92
CA PRO A 2 -2.66 -12.33 30.87
C PRO A 2 -3.61 -11.95 29.75
N ASP A 3 -4.42 -10.94 30.04
CA ASP A 3 -5.73 -10.70 29.50
C ASP A 3 -5.69 -10.06 28.11
N ILE A 4 -6.62 -10.45 27.23
CA ILE A 4 -6.94 -9.78 25.95
C ILE A 4 -7.21 -8.27 26.17
N ILE A 5 -7.54 -7.89 27.41
CA ILE A 5 -7.77 -6.51 27.83
C ILE A 5 -6.44 -5.75 28.01
N ASP A 6 -5.35 -6.37 28.47
CA ASP A 6 -4.04 -5.70 28.56
C ASP A 6 -3.48 -5.35 27.16
N SER A 7 -3.84 -6.14 26.14
CA SER A 7 -3.54 -5.82 24.73
C SER A 7 -4.32 -4.62 24.19
N LEU A 8 -5.44 -4.22 24.81
CA LEU A 8 -6.21 -3.03 24.41
C LEU A 8 -5.64 -1.74 25.01
N TYR A 9 -4.79 -1.85 26.03
CA TYR A 9 -4.16 -0.73 26.74
C TYR A 9 -2.63 -0.70 26.54
N GLU A 10 -2.10 -1.25 25.44
CA GLU A 10 -0.70 -0.99 25.06
C GLU A 10 -0.51 0.52 24.91
N GLU A 11 0.36 1.05 25.78
CA GLU A 11 0.66 2.46 25.94
C GLU A 11 0.86 3.14 24.58
N HIS A 12 0.10 4.22 24.36
CA HIS A 12 0.27 5.14 23.26
C HIS A 12 1.73 5.60 23.18
N LYS A 13 2.55 4.91 22.36
CA LYS A 13 3.66 5.58 21.69
C LYS A 13 3.06 6.31 20.50
N GLU A 14 2.74 7.58 20.72
CA GLU A 14 2.71 8.51 19.60
C GLU A 14 4.03 8.36 18.83
N PRO A 15 4.02 8.36 17.49
CA PRO A 15 5.26 8.37 16.75
C PRO A 15 6.07 9.58 17.24
N GLU A 16 7.28 9.32 17.74
CA GLU A 16 8.14 10.33 18.37
C GLU A 16 8.51 11.48 17.42
N ASP A 17 8.25 11.33 16.11
CA ASP A 17 8.52 12.34 15.11
C ASP A 17 7.63 12.17 13.86
N GLU A 18 6.79 13.16 13.54
CA GLU A 18 6.01 13.19 12.28
C GLU A 18 6.91 13.34 11.04
N SER A 19 8.21 13.63 11.22
CA SER A 19 9.20 13.74 10.14
C SER A 19 9.65 12.40 9.54
N GLU A 20 9.36 11.26 10.18
CA GLU A 20 9.65 9.92 9.63
C GLU A 20 8.63 9.46 8.58
N ILE A 21 7.50 10.16 8.49
CA ILE A 21 6.54 9.94 7.41
C ILE A 21 7.15 10.55 6.16
N ILE A 22 7.43 9.72 5.13
CA ILE A 22 7.90 10.21 3.82
C ILE A 22 6.77 11.03 3.18
N VAL A 23 6.73 12.31 3.52
CA VAL A 23 5.89 13.30 2.87
C VAL A 23 6.60 13.66 1.57
N ILE A 24 6.07 13.22 0.43
CA ILE A 24 6.40 13.90 -0.83
C ILE A 24 5.63 15.23 -0.73
N PRO A 25 6.28 16.38 -0.45
CA PRO A 25 5.58 17.63 -0.14
C PRO A 25 4.66 18.04 -1.29
N ASP A 26 5.09 17.78 -2.52
CA ASP A 26 4.34 18.02 -3.75
C ASP A 26 3.00 17.27 -3.81
N LEU A 27 2.87 16.11 -3.14
CA LEU A 27 1.61 15.36 -3.10
C LEU A 27 0.56 16.06 -2.24
N VAL A 28 0.95 16.80 -1.20
CA VAL A 28 -0.01 17.53 -0.33
C VAL A 28 -0.79 18.55 -1.17
N ASP A 29 -0.08 19.28 -2.02
CA ASP A 29 -0.66 20.37 -2.79
C ASP A 29 -1.42 19.89 -4.03
N THR A 30 -0.94 18.81 -4.66
CA THR A 30 -1.47 18.36 -5.95
C THR A 30 -2.40 17.16 -5.87
N CYS A 31 -2.15 16.25 -4.92
CA CYS A 31 -2.94 15.03 -4.72
C CYS A 31 -3.17 14.71 -3.23
N PRO A 32 -3.92 15.55 -2.50
CA PRO A 32 -4.10 15.43 -1.04
C PRO A 32 -4.71 14.09 -0.60
N VAL A 33 -5.62 13.51 -1.39
CA VAL A 33 -6.25 12.24 -1.01
C VAL A 33 -5.27 11.08 -1.17
N LEU A 34 -4.43 11.11 -2.21
CA LEU A 34 -3.35 10.14 -2.38
C LEU A 34 -2.29 10.29 -1.29
N HIS A 35 -1.95 11.53 -0.94
CA HIS A 35 -1.07 11.83 0.16
C HIS A 35 -1.56 11.20 1.48
N ASP A 36 -2.82 11.43 1.85
CA ASP A 36 -3.40 10.87 3.08
C ASP A 36 -3.48 9.33 3.03
N PHE A 37 -3.76 8.77 1.85
CA PHE A 37 -3.74 7.33 1.63
C PHE A 37 -2.35 6.72 1.85
N MET A 38 -1.27 7.41 1.46
CA MET A 38 0.10 6.97 1.67
C MET A 38 0.57 7.12 3.11
N ARG A 39 0.00 8.06 3.87
CA ARG A 39 0.29 8.24 5.30
C ARG A 39 -0.39 7.22 6.21
N PHE A 40 -1.20 6.31 5.66
CA PHE A 40 -1.93 5.33 6.45
C PHE A 40 -0.99 4.26 7.03
N THR A 41 -0.43 4.52 8.21
CA THR A 41 0.51 3.64 8.93
C THR A 41 -0.18 2.67 9.89
N LYS A 42 -1.51 2.75 10.04
CA LYS A 42 -2.29 1.84 10.91
C LYS A 42 -3.49 1.28 10.15
N PHE A 43 -3.66 -0.04 10.14
CA PHE A 43 -4.86 -0.70 9.61
C PHE A 43 -5.48 -1.57 10.70
N MET A 44 -6.76 -1.34 11.01
CA MET A 44 -7.48 -2.04 12.10
C MET A 44 -6.73 -1.97 13.44
N GLY A 45 -6.14 -0.80 13.76
CA GLY A 45 -5.37 -0.57 14.98
C GLY A 45 -3.95 -1.13 14.99
N LYS A 46 -3.54 -1.89 13.96
CA LYS A 46 -2.18 -2.47 13.87
C LYS A 46 -1.27 -1.64 12.97
N PRO A 47 0.00 -1.45 13.32
CA PRO A 47 0.98 -0.87 12.41
C PRO A 47 1.01 -1.62 11.08
N THR A 48 0.99 -0.89 9.98
CA THR A 48 1.07 -1.40 8.61
C THR A 48 2.14 -0.63 7.85
N GLU A 49 2.83 -1.35 6.97
CA GLU A 49 3.75 -0.70 6.05
C GLU A 49 2.94 0.13 5.04
N PRO A 50 3.24 1.43 4.90
CA PRO A 50 2.50 2.29 4.00
C PRO A 50 2.64 1.84 2.54
N PRO A 51 1.62 2.05 1.71
CA PRO A 51 1.72 1.83 0.28
C PRO A 51 2.85 2.65 -0.35
N ARG A 52 3.54 2.05 -1.32
CA ARG A 52 4.67 2.67 -2.03
C ARG A 52 4.25 3.11 -3.42
N LEU A 53 4.62 4.34 -3.79
CA LEU A 53 4.57 4.79 -5.18
C LEU A 53 5.85 4.40 -5.91
N GLY A 54 5.72 4.07 -7.19
CA GLY A 54 6.83 3.79 -8.06
C GLY A 54 6.51 4.15 -9.50
N TYR A 55 7.54 4.28 -10.31
CA TYR A 55 7.41 4.45 -11.75
C TYR A 55 8.40 3.53 -12.46
N HIS A 56 8.04 3.10 -13.67
CA HIS A 56 8.96 2.41 -14.56
C HIS A 56 8.59 2.71 -16.01
N VAL A 57 9.58 2.76 -16.88
CA VAL A 57 9.36 2.91 -18.32
C VAL A 57 9.58 1.56 -18.98
N SER A 58 8.60 1.11 -19.76
CA SER A 58 8.69 -0.12 -20.53
C SER A 58 7.96 0.07 -21.86
N GLU A 59 8.53 -0.43 -22.96
CA GLU A 59 7.94 -0.34 -24.30
C GLU A 59 7.54 1.10 -24.71
N GLY A 60 8.33 2.09 -24.29
CA GLY A 60 8.06 3.51 -24.57
C GLY A 60 6.88 4.11 -23.79
N LYS A 61 6.32 3.39 -22.81
CA LYS A 61 5.24 3.86 -21.94
C LYS A 61 5.75 4.05 -20.53
N LEU A 62 5.37 5.16 -19.91
CA LEU A 62 5.58 5.39 -18.48
C LEU A 62 4.43 4.74 -17.71
N TYR A 63 4.81 3.82 -16.83
CA TYR A 63 3.92 3.17 -15.90
C TYR A 63 4.12 3.76 -14.51
N VAL A 64 3.03 4.27 -13.94
CA VAL A 64 2.98 4.70 -12.54
C VAL A 64 2.28 3.60 -11.75
N SER A 65 2.83 3.25 -10.59
CA SER A 65 2.34 2.14 -9.78
C SER A 65 2.19 2.53 -8.32
N LEU A 66 1.11 2.04 -7.72
CA LEU A 66 0.86 2.09 -6.29
C LEU A 66 0.89 0.65 -5.78
N SER A 67 1.76 0.34 -4.82
CA SER A 67 1.99 -1.02 -4.33
C SER A 67 1.78 -1.11 -2.83
N ASP A 68 0.95 -2.03 -2.38
CA ASP A 68 0.72 -2.36 -0.98
C ASP A 68 1.33 -3.75 -0.73
N GLY A 69 2.54 -3.74 -0.16
CA GLY A 69 3.33 -4.95 0.06
C GLY A 69 2.71 -5.87 1.12
N GLN A 70 2.10 -5.30 2.16
CA GLN A 70 1.49 -6.07 3.24
C GLN A 70 0.27 -6.85 2.74
N ARG A 71 -0.57 -6.23 1.89
CA ARG A 71 -1.75 -6.88 1.29
C ARG A 71 -1.48 -7.53 -0.05
N ARG A 72 -0.22 -7.52 -0.51
CA ARG A 72 0.25 -8.16 -1.75
C ARG A 72 -0.57 -7.74 -2.97
N ARG A 73 -0.77 -6.44 -3.14
CA ARG A 73 -1.56 -5.90 -4.25
C ARG A 73 -0.86 -4.70 -4.86
N SER A 74 -1.09 -4.49 -6.15
CA SER A 74 -0.55 -3.34 -6.87
C SER A 74 -1.56 -2.82 -7.87
N LEU A 75 -1.61 -1.51 -8.02
CA LEU A 75 -2.29 -0.81 -9.10
C LEU A 75 -1.21 -0.31 -10.05
N ARG A 76 -1.46 -0.40 -11.35
CA ARG A 76 -0.59 0.15 -12.38
C ARG A 76 -1.43 0.87 -13.40
N ILE A 77 -0.99 2.06 -13.76
CA ILE A 77 -1.61 2.92 -14.76
C ILE A 77 -0.54 3.37 -15.75
N VAL A 78 -0.97 3.72 -16.95
CA VAL A 78 -0.10 4.27 -18.01
C VAL A 78 -0.42 5.75 -18.09
N ALA A 79 0.59 6.59 -17.90
CA ALA A 79 0.41 8.03 -17.91
C ALA A 79 1.49 8.73 -18.75
N PRO A 80 1.21 9.89 -19.37
CA PRO A 80 2.22 10.66 -20.10
C PRO A 80 3.33 11.19 -19.19
N THR A 81 2.98 11.58 -17.97
CA THR A 81 3.90 12.07 -16.94
C THR A 81 3.63 11.38 -15.61
N PHE A 82 4.58 11.48 -14.68
CA PHE A 82 4.40 10.92 -13.33
C PHE A 82 3.22 11.61 -12.61
N TYR A 83 3.12 12.95 -12.69
CA TYR A 83 2.05 13.73 -12.07
C TYR A 83 0.66 13.40 -12.64
N ASP A 84 0.54 13.17 -13.94
CA ASP A 84 -0.73 12.72 -14.53
C ASP A 84 -1.15 11.37 -13.95
N GLY A 85 -0.18 10.48 -13.71
CA GLY A 85 -0.45 9.21 -13.07
C GLY A 85 -0.87 9.35 -11.60
N LEU A 86 -0.26 10.26 -10.85
CA LEU A 86 -0.66 10.53 -9.47
C LEU A 86 -2.12 11.01 -9.39
N ARG A 87 -2.53 11.92 -10.27
CA ARG A 87 -3.91 12.41 -10.36
C ARG A 87 -4.89 11.31 -10.75
N GLU A 88 -4.52 10.43 -11.66
CA GLU A 88 -5.36 9.30 -12.06
C GLU A 88 -5.55 8.31 -10.90
N ILE A 89 -4.49 7.99 -10.16
CA ILE A 89 -4.57 7.17 -8.94
C ILE A 89 -5.46 7.84 -7.89
N GLU A 90 -5.30 9.15 -7.68
CA GLU A 90 -6.13 9.91 -6.75
C GLU A 90 -7.61 9.89 -7.13
N ASN A 91 -7.93 10.06 -8.42
CA ASN A 91 -9.28 9.95 -8.93
C ASN A 91 -9.88 8.57 -8.64
N HIS A 92 -9.10 7.49 -8.80
CA HIS A 92 -9.54 6.14 -8.46
C HIS A 92 -9.77 5.94 -6.97
N ILE A 93 -8.96 6.55 -6.10
CA ILE A 93 -9.18 6.55 -4.65
C ILE A 93 -10.48 7.27 -4.32
N THR A 94 -10.66 8.48 -4.84
CA THR A 94 -11.81 9.36 -4.58
C THR A 94 -13.13 8.73 -5.05
N GLN A 95 -13.11 7.99 -6.16
CA GLN A 95 -14.27 7.27 -6.69
C GLN A 95 -14.56 5.95 -5.94
N GLY A 96 -13.70 5.52 -5.01
CA GLY A 96 -13.80 4.20 -4.36
C GLY A 96 -13.53 3.03 -5.31
N ALA A 97 -12.93 3.28 -6.48
CA ALA A 97 -12.70 2.27 -7.52
C ALA A 97 -11.54 1.33 -7.20
N LEU A 98 -10.69 1.65 -6.21
CA LEU A 98 -9.53 0.83 -5.87
C LEU A 98 -9.88 -0.64 -5.62
N ALA A 99 -11.02 -0.94 -5.01
CA ALA A 99 -11.42 -2.31 -4.71
C ALA A 99 -11.46 -3.23 -5.95
N THR A 100 -11.78 -2.69 -7.13
CA THR A 100 -11.86 -3.44 -8.38
C THR A 100 -10.57 -3.36 -9.20
N LEU A 101 -9.79 -2.30 -9.03
CA LEU A 101 -8.57 -2.04 -9.82
C LEU A 101 -7.31 -2.70 -9.26
N TRP A 102 -7.34 -3.18 -8.02
CA TRP A 102 -6.20 -3.89 -7.44
C TRP A 102 -5.89 -5.18 -8.20
N TYR A 103 -4.66 -5.28 -8.70
CA TYR A 103 -4.08 -6.57 -9.05
C TYR A 103 -3.52 -7.23 -7.79
N ASN A 104 -4.06 -8.39 -7.40
CA ASN A 104 -3.55 -9.17 -6.29
C ASN A 104 -2.42 -10.08 -6.76
N TRP A 105 -1.27 -10.01 -6.09
CA TRP A 105 -0.14 -10.85 -6.42
C TRP A 105 -0.48 -12.31 -6.13
N PRO A 106 -0.04 -13.25 -6.99
CA PRO A 106 -0.26 -14.66 -6.74
C PRO A 106 0.29 -15.02 -5.36
N SER A 107 -0.51 -15.73 -4.56
CA SER A 107 -0.06 -16.27 -3.28
C SER A 107 1.21 -17.08 -3.53
N ARG A 108 2.22 -16.93 -2.65
CA ARG A 108 3.28 -17.94 -2.56
C ARG A 108 2.61 -19.18 -1.98
N ASN A 109 1.91 -19.94 -2.82
CA ASN A 109 1.66 -21.34 -2.53
C ASN A 109 3.04 -21.99 -2.49
N GLY A 110 3.60 -22.07 -1.28
CA GLY A 110 4.47 -23.16 -0.95
C GLY A 110 3.68 -24.41 -1.29
N SER A 111 4.01 -25.03 -2.42
CA SER A 111 3.72 -26.42 -2.63
C SER A 111 4.37 -27.15 -1.46
N LYS A 112 3.59 -27.39 -0.39
CA LYS A 112 3.83 -28.53 0.48
C LYS A 112 3.71 -29.73 -0.46
N ARG A 113 4.82 -30.10 -1.09
CA ARG A 113 4.99 -31.42 -1.66
C ARG A 113 4.63 -32.36 -0.51
N LYS A 114 3.48 -33.02 -0.61
CA LYS A 114 3.23 -34.21 0.20
C LYS A 114 4.41 -35.12 -0.11
N ASN A 115 5.35 -35.27 0.84
CA ASN A 115 6.21 -36.43 0.85
C ASN A 115 5.27 -37.62 0.98
N GLY A 116 4.92 -38.22 -0.15
CA GLY A 116 4.29 -39.52 -0.19
C GLY A 116 5.27 -40.48 0.46
N LYS A 117 4.98 -40.90 1.69
CA LYS A 117 5.47 -42.17 2.18
C LYS A 117 4.90 -43.23 1.24
N ALA A 118 5.74 -43.73 0.35
CA ALA A 118 5.55 -45.05 -0.22
C ALA A 118 5.72 -46.03 0.96
N SER A 119 4.63 -46.72 1.27
CA SER A 119 4.64 -47.97 2.03
C SER A 119 4.04 -49.03 1.13
#